data_AF-A0A1W1BQH3-F1
#
_entry.id   AF-A0A1W1BQH3-F1
#
_cell.length_a   1.000
_cell.length_b   1.000
_cell.length_c   1.000
_cell.angle_alpha   90.00
_cell.angle_beta   90.00
_cell.angle_gamma   90.00
#
_symmetry.space_group_name_H-M   'P 1'
#
loop_
_entity.id
_entity.type
_entity.pdbx_description
1 polymer ?
#
loop_
_entity_poly.entity_id
_entity_poly.type
_entity_poly.pdbx_seq_one_letter_code
_entity_poly.pdbx_strand_id
1 'polypeptide(L)'
;MNSKVDSGMPPNQKETIKQKSKEKTIVNRLTCATLEGVNARVIEVEATFTKGLPGFAVVGLASSDIQEAKERVKSALLVNHFVFPPLKITVNLSPSDLF
;
A
#
# COMPACT_ATOMS: atom_id res chain seq x y z
N MET A 1 33.86 35.01 -52.59
CA MET A 1 32.74 34.53 -53.43
C MET A 1 32.43 33.07 -53.07
N ASN A 2 31.15 32.79 -52.84
CA ASN A 2 30.39 31.51 -52.80
C ASN A 2 30.74 30.47 -51.72
N SER A 3 29.88 30.12 -50.74
CA SER A 3 28.43 29.77 -50.67
C SER A 3 28.14 28.27 -50.85
N LYS A 4 27.66 27.63 -49.76
CA LYS A 4 26.61 26.59 -49.64
C LYS A 4 26.62 26.05 -48.20
N VAL A 5 25.74 26.55 -47.33
CA VAL A 5 24.55 25.84 -46.81
C VAL A 5 24.67 24.31 -46.76
N ASP A 6 24.79 23.77 -45.55
CA ASP A 6 24.13 22.51 -45.22
C ASP A 6 23.56 22.62 -43.80
N SER A 7 22.24 22.74 -43.76
CA SER A 7 21.42 22.75 -42.57
C SER A 7 21.26 21.32 -42.06
N GLY A 8 22.25 20.83 -41.33
CA GLY A 8 22.14 19.59 -40.57
C GLY A 8 21.47 19.85 -39.22
N MET A 9 20.15 19.73 -39.14
CA MET A 9 19.43 19.67 -37.87
C MET A 9 19.87 18.39 -37.13
N PRO A 10 20.35 18.45 -35.87
CA PRO A 10 20.71 17.24 -35.16
C PRO A 10 19.46 16.37 -34.94
N PRO A 11 19.58 15.03 -35.11
CA PRO A 11 18.45 14.12 -35.03
C PRO A 11 17.81 14.14 -33.64
N ASN A 12 16.50 14.36 -33.67
CA ASN A 12 15.52 14.23 -32.59
C ASN A 12 15.93 13.21 -31.52
N GLN A 13 16.36 13.70 -30.34
CA GLN A 13 16.42 12.90 -29.12
C GLN A 13 14.99 12.48 -28.78
N LYS A 14 14.57 11.32 -29.29
CA LYS A 14 13.52 10.54 -28.66
C LYS A 14 14.07 10.12 -27.30
N GLU A 15 13.87 10.98 -26.31
CA GLU A 15 13.95 10.60 -24.90
C GLU A 15 13.11 9.34 -24.76
N THR A 16 13.82 8.24 -24.61
CA THR A 16 13.24 6.94 -24.34
C THR A 16 12.53 7.10 -23.01
N ILE A 17 11.21 7.25 -23.06
CA ILE A 17 10.33 7.12 -21.91
C ILE A 17 10.66 5.73 -21.36
N LYS A 18 11.53 5.70 -20.34
CA LYS A 18 11.74 4.51 -19.51
C LYS A 18 10.37 4.22 -18.94
N GLN A 19 9.65 3.30 -19.57
CA GLN A 19 8.49 2.64 -19.00
C GLN A 19 9.00 2.05 -17.70
N LYS A 20 8.77 2.79 -16.61
CA LYS A 20 9.06 2.37 -15.26
C LYS A 20 8.26 1.09 -15.11
N SER A 21 8.97 -0.05 -15.15
CA SER A 21 8.39 -1.37 -14.98
C SER A 21 7.45 -1.26 -13.80
N LYS A 22 6.16 -1.56 -13.97
CA LYS A 22 5.21 -1.66 -12.85
C LYS A 22 5.83 -2.65 -11.88
N GLU A 23 6.50 -2.12 -10.87
CA GLU A 23 7.04 -2.89 -9.76
C GLU A 23 5.84 -3.61 -9.18
N LYS A 24 5.85 -4.94 -9.25
CA LYS A 24 4.74 -5.76 -8.77
C LYS A 24 4.66 -5.53 -7.27
N THR A 25 3.79 -4.62 -6.84
CA THR A 25 3.59 -4.33 -5.42
C THR A 25 3.16 -5.64 -4.76
N ILE A 26 4.00 -6.15 -3.87
CA ILE A 26 3.64 -7.29 -3.05
C ILE A 26 2.66 -6.77 -2.01
N VAL A 27 1.42 -7.18 -2.16
CA VAL A 27 0.32 -6.82 -1.28
C VAL A 27 -0.05 -8.08 -0.51
N ASN A 28 0.08 -8.04 0.82
CA ASN A 28 -0.24 -9.18 1.66
C ASN A 28 -1.75 -9.20 1.89
N ARG A 29 -2.41 -10.28 1.45
CA ARG A 29 -3.87 -10.39 1.46
C ARG A 29 -4.31 -11.65 2.18
N LEU A 30 -5.27 -11.49 3.08
CA LEU A 30 -5.85 -12.58 3.85
C LEU A 30 -7.36 -12.59 3.67
N THR A 31 -7.92 -13.77 3.44
CA THR A 31 -9.37 -13.99 3.49
C THR A 31 -9.76 -14.26 4.93
N CYS A 32 -10.67 -13.43 5.44
CA CYS A 32 -11.17 -13.45 6.80
C CYS A 32 -12.70 -13.51 6.79
N ALA A 33 -13.32 -13.51 7.96
CA ALA A 33 -14.76 -13.42 8.12
C ALA A 33 -15.14 -12.51 9.29
N THR A 34 -16.29 -11.86 9.18
CA THR A 34 -16.96 -11.14 10.26
C THR A 34 -18.38 -11.67 10.46
N LEU A 35 -19.01 -11.32 11.57
CA LEU A 35 -20.40 -11.64 11.85
C LEU A 35 -21.32 -10.52 11.37
N GLU A 36 -22.29 -10.85 10.53
CA GLU A 36 -23.40 -9.97 10.15
C GLU A 36 -24.71 -10.63 10.59
N GLY A 37 -25.26 -10.17 11.72
CA GLY A 37 -26.41 -10.82 12.37
C GLY A 37 -26.06 -12.23 12.83
N VAL A 38 -26.55 -13.24 12.10
CA VAL A 38 -26.27 -14.68 12.36
C VAL A 38 -25.41 -15.32 11.27
N ASN A 39 -25.01 -14.56 10.25
CA ASN A 39 -24.27 -15.06 9.09
C ASN A 39 -22.80 -14.64 9.17
N ALA A 40 -21.92 -15.50 8.67
CA ALA A 40 -20.54 -15.11 8.42
C ALA A 40 -20.44 -14.38 7.07
N ARG A 41 -19.84 -13.19 7.06
CA ARG A 41 -19.49 -12.46 5.85
C ARG A 41 -18.01 -12.50 5.60
N VAL A 42 -17.65 -12.82 4.36
CA VAL A 42 -16.25 -12.85 3.93
C VAL A 42 -15.71 -11.42 3.88
N ILE A 43 -14.54 -11.25 4.49
CA ILE A 43 -13.78 -10.00 4.51
C ILE A 43 -12.42 -10.24 3.88
N GLU A 44 -11.98 -9.32 3.05
CA GLU A 44 -10.61 -9.27 2.56
C GLU A 44 -9.81 -8.28 3.41
N VAL A 45 -8.74 -8.77 4.03
CA VAL A 45 -7.79 -7.96 4.79
C VAL A 45 -6.53 -7.80 3.97
N GLU A 46 -6.14 -6.56 3.76
CA GLU A 46 -4.97 -6.21 2.97
C GLU A 46 -3.97 -5.41 3.81
N ALA A 47 -2.70 -5.80 3.81
CA ALA A 47 -1.63 -5.06 4.47
C ALA A 47 -0.62 -4.55 3.45
N THR A 48 -0.38 -3.24 3.46
CA THR A 48 0.60 -2.57 2.61
C THR A 48 1.64 -1.85 3.46
N PHE A 49 2.90 -1.92 3.03
CA PHE A 49 4.04 -1.22 3.62
C PHE A 49 4.47 -0.09 2.68
N THR A 50 4.47 1.14 3.19
CA THR A 50 4.87 2.33 2.42
C THR A 50 5.99 3.09 3.12
N LYS A 51 6.85 3.75 2.33
CA LYS A 51 7.85 4.68 2.85
C LYS A 51 7.15 5.94 3.37
N GLY A 52 7.61 6.49 4.49
CA GLY A 52 7.03 7.69 5.11
C GLY A 52 7.22 7.65 6.62
N LEU A 53 6.46 8.48 7.34
CA LEU A 53 6.45 8.47 8.81
C LEU A 53 6.00 7.08 9.30
N PRO A 54 6.80 6.38 10.13
CA PRO A 54 6.42 5.08 10.65
C PRO A 54 5.09 5.14 11.41
N GLY A 55 4.26 4.12 11.21
CA GLY A 55 2.94 4.08 11.83
C GLY A 55 2.18 2.83 11.46
N PHE A 56 1.16 2.50 12.26
CA PHE A 56 0.25 1.38 12.02
C PHE A 56 -1.18 1.90 12.03
N ALA A 57 -1.81 1.90 10.85
CA ALA A 57 -3.18 2.36 10.65
C ALA A 57 -4.06 1.24 10.13
N VAL A 58 -5.33 1.25 10.55
CA VAL A 58 -6.42 0.49 9.93
C VAL A 58 -7.38 1.51 9.32
N VAL A 59 -7.75 1.34 8.05
CA VAL A 59 -8.60 2.26 7.28
C VAL A 59 -9.89 1.59 6.81
N GLY A 60 -10.93 2.38 6.52
CA GLY A 60 -12.24 1.89 6.05
C GLY A 60 -13.30 1.79 7.14
N LEU A 61 -13.59 2.91 7.82
CA LEU A 61 -14.63 3.03 8.87
C LEU A 61 -14.47 2.12 10.11
N ALA A 62 -13.30 1.52 10.32
CA ALA A 62 -13.01 0.64 11.45
C ALA A 62 -13.59 1.15 12.80
N SER A 63 -14.58 0.44 13.33
CA SER A 63 -15.14 0.60 14.68
C SER A 63 -14.08 0.64 15.78
N SER A 64 -14.50 1.14 16.96
CA SER A 64 -13.67 1.18 18.17
C SER A 64 -13.02 -0.15 18.47
N ASP A 65 -13.76 -1.24 18.32
CA ASP A 65 -13.31 -2.60 18.67
C ASP A 65 -12.13 -3.03 17.80
N ILE A 66 -12.13 -2.64 16.52
CA ILE A 66 -11.01 -2.88 15.60
C ILE A 66 -9.79 -2.03 15.99
N GLN A 67 -10.00 -0.76 16.39
CA GLN A 67 -8.89 0.08 16.85
C GLN A 67 -8.27 -0.47 18.14
N GLU A 68 -9.08 -0.95 19.08
CA GLU A 68 -8.57 -1.61 20.28
C GLU A 68 -7.84 -2.91 19.96
N ALA A 69 -8.38 -3.73 19.05
CA ALA A 69 -7.72 -4.96 18.59
C ALA A 69 -6.34 -4.66 17.98
N LYS A 70 -6.23 -3.60 17.18
CA LYS A 70 -4.96 -3.13 16.62
C LYS A 70 -3.96 -2.74 17.72
N GLU A 71 -4.38 -1.99 18.74
CA GLU A 71 -3.49 -1.63 19.86
C GLU A 71 -3.11 -2.85 20.71
N ARG A 72 -4.01 -3.82 20.91
CA ARG A 72 -3.73 -5.10 21.60
C ARG A 72 -2.70 -5.92 20.84
N VAL A 73 -2.86 -6.09 19.53
CA VAL A 73 -1.91 -6.80 18.67
C VAL A 73 -0.55 -6.13 18.68
N LYS A 74 -0.51 -4.80 18.53
CA LYS A 74 0.73 -4.02 18.61
C LYS A 74 1.44 -4.22 19.94
N SER A 75 0.71 -4.13 21.05
CA SER A 75 1.24 -4.33 22.40
C SER A 75 1.82 -5.74 22.58
N ALA A 76 1.09 -6.77 22.14
CA ALA A 76 1.52 -8.16 22.21
C ALA A 76 2.81 -8.42 21.39
N LEU A 77 2.91 -7.84 20.19
CA LEU A 77 4.11 -7.96 19.36
C LEU A 77 5.33 -7.31 20.04
N LEU A 78 5.16 -6.11 20.62
CA LEU A 78 6.25 -5.42 21.33
C LEU A 78 6.74 -6.21 22.55
N VAL A 79 5.82 -6.83 23.31
CA VAL A 79 6.17 -7.70 24.46
C VAL A 79 6.98 -8.92 24.00
N ASN A 80 6.73 -9.44 22.80
CA ASN A 80 7.47 -10.56 22.21
C ASN A 80 8.71 -10.12 21.43
N HIS A 81 9.27 -8.94 21.74
CA HIS A 81 10.48 -8.40 21.12
C HIS A 81 10.40 -8.24 19.59
N PHE A 82 9.20 -8.12 19.03
CA PHE A 82 9.02 -7.84 17.61
C PHE A 82 9.47 -6.40 17.31
N VAL A 83 10.35 -6.24 16.32
CA VAL A 83 10.82 -4.94 15.84
C VAL A 83 9.98 -4.52 14.64
N PHE A 84 9.16 -3.49 14.83
CA PHE A 84 8.41 -2.92 13.71
C PHE A 84 9.36 -2.31 12.68
N PRO A 85 9.16 -2.57 11.38
CA PRO A 85 9.94 -1.91 10.35
C PRO A 85 9.69 -0.40 10.39
N PRO A 86 10.67 0.45 10.00
CA PRO A 86 10.51 1.89 9.94
C PRO A 86 9.69 2.31 8.70
N LEU A 87 8.50 1.74 8.55
CA LEU A 87 7.58 1.92 7.44
C LEU A 87 6.18 2.25 7.97
N LYS A 88 5.37 2.90 7.13
CA LYS A 88 3.94 3.04 7.39
C LYS A 88 3.23 1.77 6.96
N ILE A 89 2.68 1.06 7.94
CA ILE A 89 1.84 -0.12 7.78
C ILE A 89 0.39 0.35 7.70
N THR A 90 -0.28 0.08 6.59
CA THR A 90 -1.71 0.35 6.42
C THR A 90 -2.44 -0.96 6.19
N VAL A 91 -3.42 -1.23 7.03
CA VAL A 91 -4.32 -2.36 6.89
C VAL A 91 -5.66 -1.86 6.38
N ASN A 92 -6.14 -2.41 5.29
CA ASN A 92 -7.45 -2.12 4.71
C ASN A 92 -8.37 -3.34 4.90
N LEU A 93 -9.64 -3.07 5.19
CA LEU A 93 -10.69 -4.08 5.33
C LEU A 93 -11.75 -3.83 4.25
N SER A 94 -12.14 -4.89 3.54
CA SER A 94 -13.17 -4.81 2.50
C SER A 94 -14.16 -5.96 2.62
N PRO A 95 -15.48 -5.70 2.51
CA PRO A 95 -16.12 -4.40 2.28
C PRO A 95 -16.21 -3.57 3.58
N SER A 96 -16.15 -2.24 3.46
CA SER A 96 -15.98 -1.33 4.61
C SER A 96 -17.26 -0.99 5.38
N ASP A 97 -18.41 -1.44 4.91
CA ASP A 97 -19.73 -1.21 5.51
C ASP A 97 -20.09 -2.22 6.60
N LEU A 98 -19.26 -3.24 6.81
CA LEU A 98 -19.50 -4.33 7.75
C LEU A 98 -18.91 -4.09 9.16
N PHE A 99 -18.23 -2.96 9.41
CA PHE A 99 -17.55 -2.69 10.68
C PHE A 99 -17.49 -1.22 11.07
#